data_AF-A0A4Y2HTJ4-F1
#
_entry.id   AF-A0A4Y2HTJ4-F1
#
_cell.length_a   1.000
_cell.length_b   1.000
_cell.length_c   1.000
_cell.angle_alpha   90.00
_cell.angle_beta   90.00
_cell.angle_gamma   90.00
#
_symmetry.space_group_name_H-M   'P 1'
#
loop_
_entity.id
_entity.type
_entity.pdbx_description
1 polymer ?
#
loop_
_entity_poly.entity_id
_entity_poly.type
_entity_poly.pdbx_seq_one_letter_code
_entity_poly.pdbx_strand_id
1 'polypeptide(L)'
;MIPVWCWVETIWNSFSIAAMARYGLSMNSAFLVNSAAHKYGDRPFDKYIQARENTAVTLLTTGEGWHNYHHVFPWVYATSELGYTFNLIKVLIDVMAMIGLAYDLKTANPNAIKERRD
;
A
#
# COMPACT_ATOMS: atom_id res chain seq x y z
N MET A 1 -23.96 8.34 9.66
CA MET A 1 -24.58 9.54 10.26
C MET A 1 -23.88 10.84 9.92
N ILE A 2 -22.54 10.90 9.89
CA ILE A 2 -21.79 12.12 9.51
C ILE A 2 -22.33 12.78 8.23
N PRO A 3 -22.56 12.07 7.11
CA PRO A 3 -23.05 12.74 5.89
C PRO A 3 -24.45 13.36 6.04
N VAL A 4 -25.33 12.70 6.79
CA VAL A 4 -26.69 13.19 7.08
C VAL A 4 -26.65 14.47 7.91
N TRP A 5 -25.77 14.52 8.92
CA TRP A 5 -25.71 15.67 9.84
C TRP A 5 -24.90 16.85 9.30
N CYS A 6 -23.81 16.60 8.57
CA CYS A 6 -22.89 17.66 8.17
C CYS A 6 -23.26 18.33 6.84
N TRP A 7 -23.91 17.61 5.92
CA TRP A 7 -24.29 18.16 4.61
C TRP A 7 -25.64 17.64 4.10
N VAL A 8 -26.51 17.19 5.02
CA VAL A 8 -27.93 16.86 4.77
C VAL A 8 -28.12 15.79 3.69
N GLU A 9 -27.22 14.81 3.65
CA GLU A 9 -27.39 13.63 2.77
C GLU A 9 -28.55 12.74 3.25
N THR A 10 -29.19 12.02 2.33
CA THR A 10 -30.21 11.03 2.68
C THR A 10 -29.60 9.86 3.46
N ILE A 11 -30.40 9.27 4.37
CA ILE A 11 -29.94 8.14 5.18
C ILE A 11 -29.56 6.93 4.33
N TRP A 12 -30.29 6.71 3.23
CA TRP A 12 -30.06 5.58 2.33
C TRP A 12 -28.79 5.73 1.50
N ASN A 13 -28.51 6.91 0.94
CA ASN A 13 -27.23 7.14 0.25
C ASN A 13 -26.06 7.04 1.24
N SER A 14 -26.22 7.60 2.44
CA SER A 14 -25.22 7.53 3.49
C SER A 14 -24.87 6.09 3.88
N PHE A 15 -25.88 5.23 4.01
CA PHE A 15 -25.69 3.82 4.32
C PHE A 15 -25.10 3.05 3.13
N SER A 16 -25.74 3.14 1.97
CA SER A 16 -25.39 2.30 0.81
C SER A 16 -24.04 2.69 0.21
N ILE A 17 -23.73 3.98 0.09
CA ILE A 17 -22.52 4.46 -0.59
C ILE A 17 -21.40 4.70 0.42
N ALA A 18 -21.60 5.64 1.35
CA ALA A 18 -20.53 6.09 2.25
C ALA A 18 -20.12 5.02 3.29
N ALA A 19 -21.01 4.10 3.64
CA ALA A 19 -20.68 2.96 4.50
C ALA A 19 -20.44 1.68 3.68
N MET A 20 -21.48 1.08 3.08
CA MET A 20 -21.40 -0.26 2.51
C MET A 20 -20.50 -0.35 1.28
N ALA A 21 -20.72 0.49 0.25
CA ALA A 21 -19.90 0.47 -0.95
C ALA A 21 -18.45 0.85 -0.65
N ARG A 22 -18.22 1.91 0.14
CA ARG A 22 -16.87 2.31 0.58
C ARG A 22 -16.15 1.17 1.30
N TYR A 23 -16.82 0.50 2.23
CA TYR A 23 -16.23 -0.63 2.96
C TYR A 23 -15.92 -1.80 2.04
N GLY A 24 -16.87 -2.18 1.17
CA GLY A 24 -16.68 -3.24 0.18
C GLY A 24 -15.50 -2.97 -0.76
N LEU A 25 -15.41 -1.76 -1.30
CA LEU A 25 -14.29 -1.35 -2.16
C LEU A 25 -12.96 -1.37 -1.40
N SER A 26 -12.93 -0.82 -0.18
CA SER A 26 -11.71 -0.82 0.66
C SER A 26 -11.24 -2.25 0.94
N MET A 27 -12.19 -3.17 1.20
CA MET A 27 -11.84 -4.57 1.45
C MET A 27 -11.33 -5.28 0.21
N ASN A 28 -11.96 -5.07 -0.94
CA ASN A 28 -11.48 -5.65 -2.18
C ASN A 28 -10.10 -5.11 -2.56
N SER A 29 -9.83 -3.81 -2.36
CA SER A 29 -8.49 -3.24 -2.52
C SER A 29 -7.46 -3.97 -1.65
N ALA A 30 -7.73 -4.17 -0.35
CA ALA A 30 -6.83 -4.92 0.52
C ALA A 30 -6.65 -6.40 0.08
N PHE A 31 -7.72 -7.04 -0.40
CA PHE A 31 -7.64 -8.42 -0.90
C PHE A 31 -6.86 -8.54 -2.21
N LEU A 32 -6.75 -7.49 -3.02
CA LEU A 32 -5.89 -7.49 -4.22
C LEU A 32 -4.41 -7.67 -3.88
N VAL A 33 -3.94 -7.16 -2.73
CA VAL A 33 -2.57 -7.40 -2.25
C VAL A 33 -2.35 -8.89 -1.99
N ASN A 34 -3.31 -9.55 -1.37
CA ASN A 34 -3.22 -10.98 -1.05
C ASN A 34 -3.41 -11.88 -2.27
N SER A 35 -4.12 -11.42 -3.29
CA SER A 35 -4.47 -12.20 -4.49
C SER A 35 -3.65 -11.78 -5.71
N ALA A 36 -3.98 -10.66 -6.33
CA ALA A 36 -3.37 -10.19 -7.56
C ALA A 36 -1.84 -9.96 -7.41
N ALA A 37 -1.38 -9.38 -6.30
CA ALA A 37 0.06 -9.17 -6.06
C ALA A 37 0.84 -10.46 -5.76
N HIS A 38 0.18 -11.61 -5.62
CA HIS A 38 0.84 -12.93 -5.56
C HIS A 38 0.74 -13.72 -6.87
N LYS A 39 0.03 -13.21 -7.88
CA LYS A 39 -0.25 -13.95 -9.11
C LYS A 39 0.18 -13.23 -10.38
N TYR A 40 0.04 -11.91 -10.42
CA TYR A 40 0.28 -11.09 -11.61
C TYR A 40 1.34 -10.01 -11.31
N GLY A 41 2.31 -9.86 -12.21
CA GLY A 41 3.41 -8.90 -12.07
C GLY A 41 4.81 -9.53 -12.11
N ASP A 42 5.80 -8.72 -11.82
CA ASP A 42 7.23 -9.07 -11.90
C ASP A 42 7.81 -9.50 -10.55
N ARG A 43 8.95 -10.19 -10.56
CA ARG A 43 9.64 -10.65 -9.34
C ARG A 43 11.14 -10.28 -9.36
N PRO A 44 11.47 -8.98 -9.24
CA PRO A 44 12.83 -8.50 -9.42
C PRO A 44 13.78 -8.74 -8.23
N PHE A 45 13.28 -9.06 -7.03
CA PHE A 45 14.09 -9.25 -5.81
C PHE A 45 14.16 -10.70 -5.32
N ASP A 46 13.12 -11.50 -5.57
CA ASP A 46 13.14 -12.94 -5.31
C ASP A 46 12.16 -13.67 -6.23
N LYS A 47 12.70 -14.50 -7.14
CA LYS A 47 11.93 -15.28 -8.11
C LYS A 47 11.35 -16.58 -7.55
N TYR A 48 11.76 -16.98 -6.34
CA TYR A 48 11.32 -18.22 -5.70
C TYR A 48 10.06 -18.03 -4.84
N ILE A 49 9.77 -16.80 -4.43
CA ILE A 49 8.50 -16.45 -3.78
C ILE A 49 7.40 -16.12 -4.79
N GLN A 50 6.15 -16.16 -4.33
CA GLN A 50 4.98 -15.84 -5.16
C GLN A 50 4.67 -14.34 -5.20
N ALA A 51 5.15 -13.54 -4.23
CA ALA A 51 4.88 -12.10 -4.18
C ALA A 51 5.50 -11.38 -5.38
N ARG A 52 4.79 -10.41 -5.94
CA ARG A 52 5.11 -9.74 -7.21
C ARG A 52 4.95 -8.23 -7.08
N GLU A 53 5.75 -7.50 -7.84
CA GLU A 53 5.55 -6.07 -8.09
C GLU A 53 4.38 -5.89 -9.06
N ASN A 54 3.36 -5.16 -8.65
CA ASN A 54 2.17 -4.90 -9.47
C ASN A 54 1.73 -3.43 -9.37
N THR A 55 1.98 -2.65 -10.42
CA THR A 55 1.67 -1.22 -10.46
C THR A 55 0.17 -0.92 -10.31
N ALA A 56 -0.71 -1.76 -10.89
CA ALA A 56 -2.15 -1.57 -10.78
C ALA A 56 -2.63 -1.80 -9.33
N VAL A 57 -2.14 -2.85 -8.68
CA VAL A 57 -2.42 -3.07 -7.24
C VAL A 57 -1.87 -1.91 -6.42
N THR A 58 -0.63 -1.47 -6.70
CA THR A 58 0.01 -0.35 -5.99
C THR A 58 -0.85 0.91 -6.01
N LEU A 59 -1.40 1.26 -7.18
CA LEU A 59 -2.29 2.42 -7.30
C LEU A 59 -3.58 2.24 -6.50
N LEU A 60 -4.20 1.05 -6.56
CA LEU A 60 -5.46 0.75 -5.87
C LEU A 60 -5.32 0.61 -4.35
N THR A 61 -4.11 0.34 -3.86
CA THR A 61 -3.79 0.14 -2.44
C THR A 61 -2.85 1.19 -1.88
N THR A 62 -2.70 2.32 -2.58
CA THR A 62 -1.94 3.50 -2.12
C THR A 62 -0.45 3.26 -1.80
N GLY A 63 0.16 2.21 -2.37
CA GLY A 63 1.58 1.89 -2.20
C GLY A 63 1.90 0.42 -1.96
N GLU A 64 0.91 -0.40 -1.59
CA GLU A 64 1.13 -1.76 -1.09
C GLU A 64 1.30 -2.84 -2.18
N GLY A 65 1.37 -2.46 -3.45
CA GLY A 65 1.51 -3.40 -4.57
C GLY A 65 2.95 -3.71 -4.96
N TRP A 66 3.93 -3.08 -4.32
CA TRP A 66 5.36 -3.39 -4.45
C TRP A 66 5.74 -4.62 -3.60
N HIS A 67 5.03 -5.72 -3.86
CA HIS A 67 4.91 -6.82 -2.91
C HIS A 67 6.10 -7.77 -2.92
N ASN A 68 6.84 -7.91 -4.04
CA ASN A 68 8.06 -8.71 -4.06
C ASN A 68 9.13 -8.07 -3.18
N TYR A 69 9.31 -6.75 -3.27
CA TYR A 69 10.19 -5.98 -2.40
C TYR A 69 9.78 -6.11 -0.94
N HIS A 70 8.49 -5.90 -0.65
CA HIS A 70 7.98 -5.98 0.72
C HIS A 70 8.25 -7.34 1.37
N HIS A 71 8.06 -8.45 0.66
CA HIS A 71 8.34 -9.79 1.21
C HIS A 71 9.83 -10.05 1.41
N VAL A 72 10.70 -9.46 0.59
CA VAL A 72 12.17 -9.61 0.72
C VAL A 72 12.73 -8.72 1.84
N PHE A 73 12.17 -7.52 2.02
CA PHE A 73 12.60 -6.53 3.01
C PHE A 73 11.43 -6.08 3.92
N PRO A 74 10.83 -6.98 4.71
CA PRO A 74 9.59 -6.70 5.45
C PRO A 74 9.71 -5.65 6.57
N TRP A 75 10.94 -5.31 6.96
CA TRP A 75 11.21 -4.28 7.97
C TRP A 75 11.31 -2.87 7.39
N VAL A 76 11.30 -2.71 6.06
CA VAL A 76 11.43 -1.40 5.41
C VAL A 76 10.11 -0.65 5.47
N TYR A 77 10.11 0.52 6.11
CA TYR A 77 8.89 1.31 6.31
C TYR A 77 8.23 1.75 5.00
N ALA A 78 9.04 1.95 3.97
CA ALA A 78 8.59 2.41 2.67
C ALA A 78 7.90 1.32 1.84
N THR A 79 7.98 0.04 2.22
CA THR A 79 7.43 -1.12 1.47
C THR A 79 7.81 -1.22 -0.02
N SER A 80 8.68 -0.33 -0.52
CA SER A 80 9.10 -0.28 -1.92
C SER A 80 10.53 0.22 -2.07
N GLU A 81 11.19 -0.17 -3.16
CA GLU A 81 12.47 0.41 -3.59
C GLU A 81 12.28 1.81 -4.20
N LEU A 82 11.22 1.99 -4.99
CA LEU A 82 10.97 3.22 -5.79
C LEU A 82 10.52 4.43 -4.96
N GLY A 83 10.57 4.32 -3.63
CA GLY A 83 10.24 5.39 -2.70
C GLY A 83 8.83 5.91 -2.92
N TYR A 84 8.71 7.14 -3.44
CA TYR A 84 7.45 7.86 -3.58
C TYR A 84 6.57 7.44 -4.76
N THR A 85 7.08 6.62 -5.69
CA THR A 85 6.32 6.21 -6.87
C THR A 85 5.08 5.41 -6.47
N PHE A 86 3.90 6.04 -6.64
CA PHE A 86 2.58 5.52 -6.23
C PHE A 86 2.48 5.09 -4.75
N ASN A 87 3.29 5.67 -3.88
CA ASN A 87 3.33 5.30 -2.46
C ASN A 87 2.91 6.46 -1.57
N LEU A 88 1.60 6.63 -1.40
CA LEU A 88 1.03 7.69 -0.56
C LEU A 88 1.23 7.41 0.93
N ILE A 89 1.30 6.14 1.33
CA ILE A 89 1.56 5.74 2.72
C ILE A 89 2.95 6.21 3.16
N LYS A 90 3.98 6.05 2.32
CA LYS A 90 5.31 6.61 2.60
C LYS A 90 5.26 8.13 2.80
N VAL A 91 4.60 8.86 1.90
CA VAL A 91 4.46 10.33 2.03
C VAL A 91 3.83 10.70 3.37
N LEU A 92 2.76 10.00 3.76
CA LEU A 92 2.10 10.22 5.04
C LEU A 92 3.07 9.98 6.22
N ILE A 93 3.81 8.86 6.20
CA ILE A 93 4.79 8.54 7.27
C ILE A 93 5.90 9.59 7.32
N ASP A 94 6.41 10.04 6.18
CA ASP A 94 7.45 11.08 6.13
C ASP A 94 6.92 12.42 6.68
N VAL A 95 5.67 12.78 6.39
CA VAL A 95 5.02 13.96 7.01
C VAL A 95 4.89 13.80 8.52
N MET A 96 4.47 12.63 9.00
CA MET A 96 4.40 12.34 10.44
C MET A 96 5.79 12.41 11.09
N ALA A 97 6.84 11.98 10.39
CA ALA A 97 8.21 12.09 10.88
C ALA A 97 8.71 13.54 10.92
N MET A 98 8.36 14.37 9.92
CA MET A 98 8.68 15.80 9.92
C MET A 98 8.08 16.54 11.11
N ILE A 99 6.88 16.17 11.56
CA ILE A 99 6.23 16.76 12.74
C ILE A 99 6.54 16.02 14.05
N GLY A 100 7.47 15.06 14.03
CA GLY A 100 7.94 14.34 15.22
C GLY A 100 7.00 13.26 15.75
N LEU A 101 5.96 12.88 14.99
CA LEU A 101 5.02 11.80 15.36
C LEU A 101 5.49 10.41 14.93
N ALA A 102 6.45 10.33 14.01
CA ALA A 102 7.11 9.07 13.62
C ALA A 102 8.64 9.22 13.71
N TYR A 103 9.33 8.15 14.05
CA TYR A 103 10.78 8.11 14.23
C TYR A 103 11.30 6.69 13.98
N ASP A 104 12.63 6.54 13.92
CA ASP A 104 13.32 5.27 13.65
C ASP A 104 12.83 4.56 12.35
N LEU A 105 12.65 5.34 11.28
CA LEU A 105 12.20 4.83 9.99
C LEU A 105 13.28 3.94 9.35
N LYS A 106 13.02 2.63 9.30
CA LYS A 106 13.98 1.63 8.81
C LYS A 106 14.00 1.54 7.29
N THR A 107 15.19 1.62 6.71
CA THR A 107 15.44 1.45 5.27
C THR A 107 16.37 0.28 5.00
N ALA A 108 16.26 -0.36 3.82
CA ALA A 108 17.20 -1.40 3.42
C ALA A 108 18.54 -0.79 2.98
N ASN A 109 19.62 -1.55 3.18
CA ASN A 109 20.94 -1.18 2.68
C ASN A 109 20.95 -1.28 1.14
N PRO A 110 21.38 -0.23 0.40
CA PRO A 110 21.42 -0.25 -1.06
C PRO A 110 22.20 -1.42 -1.66
N ASN A 111 23.27 -1.90 -1.01
CA ASN A 111 24.02 -3.05 -1.48
C ASN A 111 23.21 -4.35 -1.36
N ALA A 112 22.46 -4.51 -0.25
CA ALA A 112 21.58 -5.66 -0.07
C ALA A 112 20.43 -5.70 -1.08
N ILE A 113 19.95 -4.54 -1.54
CA ILE A 113 18.94 -4.46 -2.60
C ILE A 113 19.54 -4.91 -3.94
N LYS A 114 20.74 -4.45 -4.28
CA LYS A 114 21.44 -4.84 -5.52
C LYS A 114 21.72 -6.35 -5.57
N GLU A 115 22.26 -6.90 -4.48
CA GLU A 115 22.56 -8.34 -4.35
C GLU A 115 21.33 -9.24 -4.53
N ARG A 116 20.11 -8.73 -4.29
CA ARG A 116 18.86 -9.49 -4.50
C ARG A 116 18.32 -9.42 -5.93
N ARG A 117 18.78 -8.44 -6.72
CA ARG A 117 18.39 -8.27 -8.13
C ARG A 117 19.26 -9.07 -9.09
N ASP A 118 20.52 -9.31 -8.73
CA ASP A 118 21.52 -10.07 -9.50
C ASP A 118 21.33 -11.60 -9.35
#